data_AF-M4GSR2-F1
#
_entry.id   AF-M4GSR2-F1
#
_cell.length_a   1.000
_cell.length_b   1.000
_cell.length_c   1.000
_cell.angle_alpha   90.00
_cell.angle_beta   90.00
_cell.angle_gamma   90.00
#
_symmetry.space_group_name_H-M   'P 1'
#
loop_
_entity.id
_entity.type
_entity.pdbx_description
1 polymer ?
#
loop_
_entity_poly.entity_id
_entity_poly.type
_entity_poly.pdbx_seq_one_letter_code
_entity_poly.pdbx_strand_id
1 'polypeptide(L)'
;TTTTIGLGQAISKLGKKAIVALREPSPGPVFGIKGGAAGGGYSQVLPMEDINLHFTGDLHAVTAANNLLCAVLDNSIHQGNPLDIDPRRITFSRVIDMNDRALRNIVVGLGSKSDGVPREDHFMITVASEVMAILCLAESLDDLKERLGDILVAYTYDGKPVYCRQLQAAGSMAALLKDAIKPNLVQTTENTPAL
;
A
#
# COMPACT_ATOMS: atom_id res chain seq x y z
N THR A 1 6.53 2.52 20.08
CA THR A 1 7.77 2.66 19.30
C THR A 1 8.97 2.92 20.18
N THR A 2 9.01 3.98 20.99
CA THR A 2 10.19 4.33 21.82
C THR A 2 10.67 3.17 22.70
N THR A 3 9.77 2.46 23.39
CA THR A 3 10.13 1.29 24.20
C THR A 3 10.71 0.14 23.38
N THR A 4 10.18 -0.12 22.17
CA THR A 4 10.71 -1.15 21.27
C THR A 4 12.16 -0.84 20.87
N ILE A 5 12.41 0.42 20.49
CA ILE A 5 13.74 0.90 20.12
C ILE A 5 14.69 0.83 21.32
N GLY A 6 14.28 1.42 22.45
CA GLY A 6 15.09 1.44 23.68
C GLY A 6 15.40 0.05 24.23
N LEU A 7 14.46 -0.89 24.12
CA LEU A 7 14.71 -2.28 24.49
C LEU A 7 15.75 -2.93 23.57
N GLY A 8 15.67 -2.73 22.26
CA GLY A 8 16.69 -3.22 21.32
C GLY A 8 18.08 -2.68 21.64
N GLN A 9 18.17 -1.37 21.92
CA GLN A 9 19.40 -0.70 22.35
C GLN A 9 19.95 -1.30 23.66
N ALA A 10 19.08 -1.49 24.66
CA ALA A 10 19.47 -2.07 25.94
C ALA A 10 19.98 -3.51 25.80
N ILE A 11 19.33 -4.35 24.98
CA ILE A 11 19.76 -5.73 24.72
C ILE A 11 21.14 -5.73 24.03
N SER A 12 21.37 -4.84 23.06
CA SER A 12 22.69 -4.65 22.44
C SER A 12 23.77 -4.26 23.45
N LYS A 13 23.46 -3.34 24.38
CA LYS A 13 24.36 -2.93 25.47
C LYS A 13 24.71 -4.06 26.43
N LEU A 14 23.84 -5.06 26.59
CA LEU A 14 24.11 -6.27 27.36
C LEU A 14 24.99 -7.29 26.60
N GLY A 15 25.54 -6.92 25.44
CA GLY A 15 26.39 -7.78 24.61
C GLY A 15 25.61 -8.87 23.85
N LYS A 16 24.28 -8.73 23.73
CA LYS A 16 23.44 -9.65 22.95
C LYS A 16 23.19 -9.06 21.56
N LYS A 17 23.17 -9.90 20.53
CA LYS A 17 22.82 -9.45 19.17
C LYS A 17 21.31 -9.21 19.10
N ALA A 18 20.91 -7.97 18.84
CA ALA A 18 19.51 -7.57 18.72
C ALA A 18 19.26 -6.75 17.45
N ILE A 19 18.03 -6.85 16.94
CA ILE A 19 17.48 -6.05 15.85
C ILE A 19 16.05 -5.69 16.23
N VAL A 20 15.59 -4.50 15.84
CA VAL A 20 14.19 -4.08 16.01
C VAL A 20 13.49 -4.06 14.65
N ALA A 21 12.21 -4.37 14.61
CA ALA A 21 11.38 -4.26 13.42
C ALA A 21 10.21 -3.32 13.71
N LEU A 22 10.01 -2.32 12.85
CA LEU A 22 9.01 -1.27 12.96
C LEU A 22 8.20 -1.17 11.66
N ARG A 23 7.17 -0.33 11.66
CA ARG A 23 6.40 -0.02 10.45
C ARG A 23 6.82 1.33 9.90
N GLU A 24 6.91 1.41 8.58
CA GLU A 24 7.04 2.69 7.87
C GLU A 24 5.80 3.57 8.14
N PRO A 25 5.99 4.85 8.48
CA PRO A 25 4.88 5.79 8.60
C PRO A 25 4.39 6.28 7.24
N SER A 26 3.07 6.46 7.12
CA SER A 26 2.48 7.22 6.02
C SER A 26 2.86 8.71 6.12
N PRO A 27 3.37 9.35 5.05
CA PRO A 27 3.56 10.80 4.94
C PRO A 27 2.28 11.64 5.08
N GLY A 28 1.10 11.14 4.69
CA GLY A 28 -0.15 11.92 4.75
C GLY A 28 -0.41 12.55 6.14
N PRO A 29 -0.36 11.76 7.23
CA PRO A 29 -0.44 12.26 8.61
C PRO A 29 0.70 13.18 9.05
N VAL A 30 1.90 13.07 8.46
CA VAL A 30 3.08 13.90 8.80
C VAL A 30 2.82 15.37 8.48
N PHE A 31 2.13 15.65 7.37
CA PHE A 31 1.73 17.01 6.97
C PHE A 31 0.47 17.52 7.69
N GLY A 32 -0.13 16.71 8.56
CA GLY A 32 -1.30 17.09 9.36
C GLY A 32 -0.93 17.47 10.80
N ILE A 33 -1.09 16.51 11.71
CA ILE A 33 -0.94 16.71 13.17
C ILE A 33 0.15 15.79 13.75
N LYS A 34 0.53 14.73 13.04
CA LYS A 34 1.29 13.62 13.62
C LYS A 34 2.79 13.83 13.41
N GLY A 35 3.51 14.10 14.50
CA GLY A 35 4.98 14.04 14.54
C GLY A 35 5.53 12.61 14.46
N GLY A 36 6.84 12.50 14.17
CA GLY A 36 7.55 11.31 13.71
C GLY A 36 7.21 9.98 14.38
N ALA A 37 7.04 8.93 13.57
CA ALA A 37 6.64 7.60 14.04
C ALA A 37 7.82 6.71 14.50
N ALA A 38 9.06 7.17 14.28
CA ALA A 38 10.31 6.44 14.47
C ALA A 38 10.91 6.59 15.89
N GLY A 39 10.09 6.80 16.92
CA GLY A 39 10.53 6.90 18.32
C GLY A 39 10.65 8.33 18.84
N GLY A 40 11.37 8.53 19.94
CA GLY A 40 11.49 9.85 20.59
C GLY A 40 12.65 9.93 21.59
N GLY A 41 13.18 11.14 21.79
CA GLY A 41 14.32 11.38 22.69
C GLY A 41 15.57 10.62 22.24
N TYR A 42 16.24 9.94 23.16
CA TYR A 42 17.43 9.14 22.88
C TYR A 42 17.15 7.76 22.28
N SER A 43 15.88 7.39 22.09
CA SER A 43 15.47 6.10 21.50
C SER A 43 14.67 6.34 20.23
N GLN A 44 15.41 6.57 19.14
CA GLN A 44 14.89 6.86 17.81
C GLN A 44 15.56 5.97 16.75
N VAL A 45 14.90 5.81 15.59
CA VAL A 45 15.49 5.28 14.35
C VAL A 45 15.81 6.45 13.41
N LEU A 46 16.95 6.36 12.73
CA LEU A 46 17.52 7.39 11.87
C LEU A 46 17.87 6.83 10.49
N PRO A 47 17.85 7.66 9.43
CA PRO A 47 17.51 9.09 9.42
C PRO A 47 15.99 9.35 9.46
N MET A 48 15.54 10.18 10.41
CA MET A 48 14.11 10.39 10.67
C MET A 48 13.39 11.16 9.54
N GLU A 49 14.10 12.06 8.86
CA GLU A 49 13.54 12.84 7.75
C GLU A 49 13.17 11.95 6.56
N ASP A 50 14.06 11.04 6.19
CA ASP A 50 13.81 10.10 5.09
C ASP A 50 12.67 9.14 5.46
N ILE A 51 12.68 8.58 6.68
CA ILE A 51 11.67 7.62 7.16
C ILE A 51 10.26 8.23 7.19
N ASN A 52 10.12 9.52 7.52
CA ASN A 52 8.81 10.17 7.60
C ASN A 52 8.28 10.68 6.25
N LEU A 53 9.09 10.64 5.19
CA LEU A 53 8.74 11.20 3.89
C LEU A 53 8.62 10.12 2.82
N HIS A 54 9.61 9.99 1.96
CA HIS A 54 9.58 9.06 0.83
C HIS A 54 10.26 7.74 1.13
N PHE A 55 11.14 7.74 2.14
CA PHE A 55 12.02 6.66 2.50
C PHE A 55 12.61 5.95 1.27
N THR A 56 12.34 4.66 1.10
CA THR A 56 12.79 3.84 -0.04
C THR A 56 11.77 3.78 -1.18
N GLY A 57 10.61 4.41 -1.02
CA GLY A 57 9.56 4.48 -2.03
C GLY A 57 8.52 3.34 -1.97
N ASP A 58 8.49 2.56 -0.89
CA ASP A 58 7.61 1.39 -0.77
C ASP A 58 6.13 1.79 -0.83
N LEU A 59 5.75 2.87 -0.14
CA LEU A 59 4.38 3.40 -0.20
C LEU A 59 4.02 3.94 -1.60
N HIS A 60 4.99 4.46 -2.35
CA HIS A 60 4.76 4.85 -3.75
C HIS A 60 4.50 3.62 -4.62
N ALA A 61 5.28 2.55 -4.42
CA ALA A 61 5.09 1.29 -5.13
C ALA A 61 3.73 0.65 -4.83
N VAL A 62 3.30 0.64 -3.56
CA VAL A 62 1.96 0.17 -3.16
C VAL A 62 0.86 1.02 -3.80
N THR A 63 1.02 2.35 -3.78
CA THR A 63 0.06 3.27 -4.43
C THR A 63 -0.06 2.99 -5.92
N ALA A 64 1.07 2.82 -6.61
CA ALA A 64 1.12 2.51 -8.03
C ALA A 64 0.47 1.16 -8.35
N ALA A 65 0.79 0.11 -7.59
CA ALA A 65 0.24 -1.22 -7.80
C ALA A 65 -1.28 -1.26 -7.58
N ASN A 66 -1.78 -0.62 -6.51
CA ASN A 66 -3.21 -0.50 -6.25
C ASN A 66 -3.93 0.25 -7.39
N ASN A 67 -3.42 1.42 -7.77
CA ASN A 67 -4.08 2.24 -8.78
C ASN A 67 -3.96 1.66 -10.21
N LEU A 68 -2.93 0.85 -10.48
CA LEU A 68 -2.86 0.04 -11.70
C LEU A 68 -4.06 -0.92 -11.80
N LEU A 69 -4.41 -1.61 -10.71
CA LEU A 69 -5.55 -2.52 -10.70
C LEU A 69 -6.86 -1.77 -10.98
N CYS A 70 -7.06 -0.60 -10.36
CA CYS A 70 -8.23 0.25 -10.65
C CYS A 70 -8.27 0.67 -12.13
N ALA A 71 -7.12 1.08 -12.69
CA ALA A 71 -7.04 1.51 -14.09
C ALA A 71 -7.31 0.35 -15.07
N VAL A 72 -6.76 -0.84 -14.81
CA VAL A 72 -7.01 -2.04 -15.62
C VAL A 72 -8.48 -2.46 -15.53
N LEU A 73 -9.09 -2.38 -14.35
CA LEU A 73 -10.51 -2.68 -14.14
C LEU A 73 -11.39 -1.75 -14.99
N ASP A 74 -11.23 -0.43 -14.85
CA ASP A 74 -12.04 0.53 -15.59
C ASP A 74 -11.79 0.43 -17.11
N ASN A 75 -10.55 0.16 -17.53
CA ASN A 75 -10.22 -0.10 -18.93
C ASN A 75 -10.89 -1.39 -19.44
N SER A 76 -10.93 -2.46 -18.65
CA SER A 76 -11.62 -3.71 -19.03
C SER A 76 -13.11 -3.45 -19.30
N ILE A 77 -13.76 -2.67 -18.43
CA ILE A 77 -15.15 -2.24 -18.61
C ILE A 77 -15.30 -1.41 -19.90
N HIS A 78 -14.41 -0.43 -20.11
CA HIS A 78 -14.44 0.45 -21.28
C HIS A 78 -14.25 -0.32 -22.61
N GLN A 79 -13.36 -1.31 -22.64
CA GLN A 79 -13.02 -2.10 -23.84
C GLN A 79 -14.01 -3.22 -24.16
N GLY A 80 -15.23 -3.17 -23.60
CA GLY A 80 -16.31 -4.11 -23.89
C GLY A 80 -16.69 -5.03 -22.73
N ASN A 81 -16.11 -4.85 -21.54
CA ASN A 81 -16.47 -5.52 -20.30
C ASN A 81 -16.59 -7.05 -20.43
N PRO A 82 -15.53 -7.77 -20.85
CA PRO A 82 -15.60 -9.21 -21.13
C PRO A 82 -15.92 -10.07 -19.90
N LEU A 83 -15.75 -9.52 -18.69
CA LEU A 83 -16.05 -10.18 -17.42
C LEU A 83 -17.45 -9.86 -16.89
N ASP A 84 -18.25 -9.09 -17.63
CA ASP A 84 -19.61 -8.69 -17.24
C ASP A 84 -19.68 -8.01 -15.85
N ILE A 85 -18.66 -7.21 -15.53
CA ILE A 85 -18.54 -6.49 -14.26
C ILE A 85 -19.68 -5.47 -14.14
N ASP A 86 -20.38 -5.47 -13.00
CA ASP A 86 -21.35 -4.42 -12.67
C ASP A 86 -20.58 -3.21 -12.07
N PRO A 87 -20.55 -2.05 -12.75
CA PRO A 87 -19.83 -0.87 -12.26
C PRO A 87 -20.31 -0.36 -10.89
N ARG A 88 -21.51 -0.76 -10.46
CA ARG A 88 -22.10 -0.41 -9.16
C ARG A 88 -21.65 -1.34 -8.04
N ARG A 89 -21.00 -2.46 -8.36
CA ARG A 89 -20.57 -3.51 -7.42
C ARG A 89 -19.06 -3.73 -7.45
N ILE A 90 -18.30 -2.68 -7.76
CA ILE A 90 -16.85 -2.65 -7.59
C ILE A 90 -16.57 -2.41 -6.11
N THR A 91 -15.75 -3.28 -5.51
CA THR A 91 -15.38 -3.21 -4.09
C THR A 91 -13.98 -2.66 -3.88
N PHE A 92 -13.18 -2.61 -4.94
CA PHE A 92 -11.80 -2.16 -4.89
C PHE A 92 -11.68 -0.66 -5.15
N SER A 93 -11.08 0.06 -4.21
CA SER A 93 -10.98 1.52 -4.21
C SER A 93 -9.60 2.00 -4.63
N ARG A 94 -9.53 3.21 -5.19
CA ARG A 94 -8.26 3.89 -5.45
C ARG A 94 -7.58 4.29 -4.14
N VAL A 95 -6.28 4.59 -4.21
CA VAL A 95 -5.54 5.07 -3.04
C VAL A 95 -4.62 6.24 -3.36
N ILE A 96 -4.39 7.07 -2.36
CA ILE A 96 -3.38 8.11 -2.35
C ILE A 96 -2.88 8.28 -0.92
N ASP A 97 -1.58 8.47 -0.74
CA ASP A 97 -1.03 8.57 0.61
C ASP A 97 -1.09 9.99 1.18
N MET A 98 -2.28 10.60 1.10
CA MET A 98 -2.54 11.98 1.52
C MET A 98 -3.80 12.03 2.38
N ASN A 99 -3.83 12.97 3.32
CA ASN A 99 -5.02 13.23 4.14
C ASN A 99 -6.05 14.08 3.36
N ASP A 100 -6.59 13.53 2.28
CA ASP A 100 -7.54 14.23 1.43
C ASP A 100 -8.98 13.73 1.66
N ARG A 101 -9.76 14.54 2.38
CA ARG A 101 -11.17 14.22 2.66
C ARG A 101 -12.07 14.37 1.45
N ALA A 102 -11.68 15.17 0.44
CA ALA A 102 -12.52 15.46 -0.72
C ALA A 102 -12.69 14.23 -1.62
N LEU A 103 -11.70 13.32 -1.62
CA LEU A 103 -11.70 12.11 -2.42
C LEU A 103 -12.46 10.92 -1.78
N ARG A 104 -13.10 11.13 -0.62
CA ARG A 104 -13.84 10.07 0.08
C ARG A 104 -15.02 9.53 -0.71
N ASN A 105 -15.71 10.36 -1.48
CA ASN A 105 -16.82 9.97 -2.33
C ASN A 105 -16.73 10.78 -3.63
N ILE A 106 -16.53 10.11 -4.75
CA ILE A 106 -16.37 10.74 -6.05
C ILE A 106 -17.17 9.99 -7.12
N VAL A 107 -17.31 10.63 -8.27
CA VAL A 107 -17.77 9.98 -9.50
C VAL A 107 -16.64 10.08 -10.52
N VAL A 108 -16.23 8.93 -11.06
CA VAL A 108 -15.16 8.82 -12.07
C VAL A 108 -15.75 8.48 -13.44
N GLY A 109 -14.94 8.60 -14.50
CA GLY A 109 -15.38 8.24 -15.87
C GLY A 109 -16.42 9.18 -16.47
N LEU A 110 -16.48 10.43 -15.97
CA LEU A 110 -17.31 11.49 -16.55
C LEU A 110 -16.66 12.06 -17.82
N GLY A 111 -17.47 12.72 -18.65
CA GLY A 111 -17.02 13.37 -19.88
C GLY A 111 -17.68 12.75 -21.11
N SER A 112 -16.88 12.56 -22.14
CA SER A 112 -17.29 11.93 -23.40
C SER A 112 -17.28 10.40 -23.31
N LYS A 113 -17.84 9.74 -24.34
CA LYS A 113 -17.83 8.27 -24.44
C LYS A 113 -16.42 7.66 -24.40
N SER A 114 -15.39 8.40 -24.84
CA SER A 114 -14.00 7.94 -24.81
C SER A 114 -13.35 8.04 -23.43
N ASP A 115 -13.97 8.73 -22.47
CA ASP A 115 -13.36 9.01 -21.15
C ASP A 115 -13.68 7.95 -20.09
N GLY A 116 -14.57 6.99 -20.41
CA GLY A 116 -14.86 5.83 -19.57
C GLY A 116 -16.35 5.58 -19.34
N VAL A 117 -16.65 4.82 -18.28
CA VAL A 117 -18.02 4.54 -17.82
C VAL A 117 -18.23 5.23 -16.48
N PRO A 118 -19.22 6.14 -16.35
CA PRO A 118 -19.52 6.79 -15.08
C PRO A 118 -19.83 5.80 -13.96
N ARG A 119 -19.17 5.95 -12.82
CA ARG A 119 -19.49 5.20 -11.59
C ARG A 119 -19.04 5.93 -10.34
N GLU A 120 -19.65 5.57 -9.21
CA GLU A 120 -19.17 5.99 -7.89
C GLU A 120 -17.84 5.29 -7.56
N ASP A 121 -16.97 6.01 -6.87
CA ASP A 121 -15.68 5.50 -6.41
C ASP A 121 -15.23 6.22 -5.13
N HIS A 122 -14.20 5.68 -4.51
CA HIS A 122 -13.63 6.21 -3.28
C HIS A 122 -12.10 6.15 -3.32
N PHE A 123 -11.44 7.08 -2.64
CA PHE A 123 -10.03 6.96 -2.30
C PHE A 123 -9.84 6.59 -0.82
N MET A 124 -8.89 5.70 -0.57
CA MET A 124 -8.36 5.43 0.76
C MET A 124 -6.92 5.92 0.88
N ILE A 125 -6.45 6.06 2.12
CA ILE A 125 -5.03 6.26 2.36
C ILE A 125 -4.26 4.99 1.97
N THR A 126 -3.09 5.11 1.36
CA THR A 126 -2.34 3.95 0.79
C THR A 126 -2.12 2.82 1.78
N VAL A 127 -1.79 3.14 3.04
CA VAL A 127 -1.58 2.13 4.09
C VAL A 127 -2.83 1.31 4.45
N ALA A 128 -4.03 1.75 4.03
CA ALA A 128 -5.28 1.02 4.19
C ALA A 128 -5.60 0.06 3.02
N SER A 129 -4.78 0.05 1.98
CA SER A 129 -4.94 -0.86 0.83
C SER A 129 -4.77 -2.32 1.25
N GLU A 130 -5.55 -3.23 0.66
CA GLU A 130 -5.31 -4.67 0.73
C GLU A 130 -3.94 -5.05 0.15
N VAL A 131 -3.43 -4.29 -0.82
CA VAL A 131 -2.07 -4.48 -1.37
C VAL A 131 -1.00 -4.29 -0.29
N MET A 132 -1.18 -3.34 0.63
CA MET A 132 -0.29 -3.16 1.77
C MET A 132 -0.35 -4.37 2.72
N ALA A 133 -1.56 -4.84 3.04
CA ALA A 133 -1.72 -6.01 3.88
C ALA A 133 -1.06 -7.26 3.26
N ILE A 134 -1.23 -7.46 1.96
CA ILE A 134 -0.61 -8.54 1.20
C ILE A 134 0.92 -8.41 1.20
N LEU A 135 1.47 -7.20 1.01
CA LEU A 135 2.92 -6.97 1.07
C LEU A 135 3.50 -7.34 2.44
N CYS A 136 2.81 -7.00 3.53
CA CYS A 136 3.25 -7.34 4.89
C CYS A 136 3.13 -8.83 5.25
N LEU A 137 2.32 -9.60 4.53
CA LEU A 137 2.04 -11.02 4.81
C LEU A 137 2.71 -11.98 3.81
N ALA A 138 3.25 -11.46 2.71
CA ALA A 138 3.89 -12.27 1.68
C ALA A 138 5.26 -12.79 2.14
N GLU A 139 5.52 -14.07 1.88
CA GLU A 139 6.79 -14.71 2.22
C GLU A 139 7.81 -14.70 1.05
N SER A 140 7.32 -14.44 -0.17
CA SER A 140 8.14 -14.38 -1.38
C SER A 140 7.43 -13.58 -2.48
N LEU A 141 8.13 -13.31 -3.58
CA LEU A 141 7.54 -12.61 -4.74
C LEU A 141 6.46 -13.47 -5.43
N ASP A 142 6.60 -14.79 -5.42
CA ASP A 142 5.61 -15.70 -5.98
C ASP A 142 4.34 -15.75 -5.10
N ASP A 143 4.51 -15.84 -3.78
CA ASP A 143 3.40 -15.74 -2.81
C ASP A 143 2.69 -14.38 -2.89
N LEU A 144 3.47 -13.29 -3.03
CA LEU A 144 2.92 -11.95 -3.26
C LEU A 144 2.02 -11.94 -4.50
N LYS A 145 2.51 -12.46 -5.63
CA LYS A 145 1.77 -12.49 -6.89
C LYS A 145 0.49 -13.34 -6.79
N GLU A 146 0.54 -14.47 -6.10
CA GLU A 146 -0.63 -15.34 -5.87
C GLU A 146 -1.71 -14.59 -5.07
N ARG A 147 -1.33 -14.03 -3.93
CA ARG A 147 -2.23 -13.24 -3.06
C ARG A 147 -2.83 -12.04 -3.77
N LEU A 148 -2.04 -11.31 -4.56
CA LEU A 148 -2.54 -10.21 -5.39
C LEU A 148 -3.59 -10.69 -6.41
N GLY A 149 -3.42 -11.91 -6.94
CA GLY A 149 -4.39 -12.52 -7.87
C GLY A 149 -5.72 -12.89 -7.22
N ASP A 150 -5.73 -13.16 -5.91
CA ASP A 150 -6.90 -13.52 -5.11
C ASP A 150 -7.71 -12.33 -4.58
N ILE A 151 -7.25 -11.09 -4.82
CA ILE A 151 -8.01 -9.88 -4.47
C ILE A 151 -9.36 -9.90 -5.19
N LEU A 152 -10.45 -9.81 -4.43
CA LEU A 152 -11.80 -9.59 -4.95
C LEU A 152 -11.96 -8.13 -5.36
N VAL A 153 -12.18 -7.89 -6.65
CA VAL A 153 -12.24 -6.52 -7.19
C VAL A 153 -13.66 -6.02 -7.42
N ALA A 154 -14.56 -6.91 -7.82
CA ALA A 154 -15.94 -6.55 -8.17
C ALA A 154 -16.84 -7.78 -8.19
N TYR A 155 -18.13 -7.53 -8.45
CA TYR A 155 -19.10 -8.56 -8.80
C TYR A 155 -19.65 -8.33 -10.20
N THR A 156 -20.03 -9.41 -10.88
CA THR A 156 -20.78 -9.33 -12.15
C THR A 156 -22.23 -8.91 -11.92
N TYR A 157 -22.99 -8.65 -13.00
CA TYR A 157 -24.44 -8.41 -12.92
C TYR A 157 -25.20 -9.58 -12.28
N ASP A 158 -24.77 -10.81 -12.55
CA ASP A 158 -25.27 -12.04 -11.92
C ASP A 158 -24.83 -12.22 -10.46
N GLY A 159 -23.95 -11.36 -9.93
CA GLY A 159 -23.41 -11.47 -8.58
C GLY A 159 -22.26 -12.46 -8.41
N LYS A 160 -21.60 -12.88 -9.49
CA LYS A 160 -20.40 -13.73 -9.40
C LYS A 160 -19.19 -12.87 -9.01
N PRO A 161 -18.29 -13.35 -8.14
CA PRO A 161 -17.08 -12.60 -7.78
C PRO A 161 -16.13 -12.50 -8.98
N VAL A 162 -15.48 -11.34 -9.11
CA VAL A 162 -14.41 -11.08 -10.07
C VAL A 162 -13.13 -10.80 -9.31
N TYR A 163 -12.08 -11.55 -9.61
CA TYR A 163 -10.78 -11.47 -8.96
C TYR A 163 -9.73 -10.80 -9.86
N CYS A 164 -8.70 -10.21 -9.24
CA CYS A 164 -7.58 -9.56 -9.93
C CYS A 164 -6.92 -10.45 -11.00
N ARG A 165 -6.78 -11.76 -10.75
CA ARG A 165 -6.25 -12.72 -11.75
C ARG A 165 -7.04 -12.77 -13.05
N GLN A 166 -8.36 -12.54 -13.01
CA GLN A 166 -9.22 -12.53 -14.20
C GLN A 166 -9.00 -11.28 -15.05
N LEU A 167 -8.54 -10.18 -14.42
CA LEU A 167 -8.09 -8.96 -15.08
C LEU A 167 -6.62 -9.02 -15.55
N GLN A 168 -5.92 -10.13 -15.29
CA GLN A 168 -4.51 -10.33 -15.65
C GLN A 168 -3.55 -9.27 -15.08
N ALA A 169 -3.91 -8.61 -13.98
CA ALA A 169 -3.14 -7.51 -13.40
C ALA A 169 -2.08 -7.95 -12.37
N ALA A 170 -2.25 -9.12 -11.75
CA ALA A 170 -1.43 -9.58 -10.62
C ALA A 170 0.08 -9.60 -10.92
N GLY A 171 0.48 -10.02 -12.12
CA GLY A 171 1.90 -10.04 -12.53
C GLY A 171 2.51 -8.63 -12.61
N SER A 172 1.76 -7.67 -13.17
CA SER A 172 2.20 -6.28 -13.28
C SER A 172 2.24 -5.58 -11.92
N MET A 173 1.29 -5.88 -11.04
CA MET A 173 1.32 -5.39 -9.65
C MET A 173 2.53 -5.94 -8.90
N ALA A 174 2.82 -7.24 -8.99
CA ALA A 174 4.00 -7.84 -8.38
C ALA A 174 5.31 -7.25 -8.92
N ALA A 175 5.36 -6.92 -10.22
CA ALA A 175 6.52 -6.26 -10.82
C ALA A 175 6.77 -4.87 -10.22
N LEU A 176 5.72 -4.08 -9.95
CA LEU A 176 5.83 -2.77 -9.29
C LEU A 176 6.30 -2.89 -7.83
N LEU A 177 6.01 -4.01 -7.17
CA LEU A 177 6.34 -4.27 -5.76
C LEU A 177 7.66 -5.05 -5.58
N LYS A 178 8.36 -5.39 -6.66
CA LYS A 178 9.56 -6.24 -6.65
C LYS A 178 10.65 -5.75 -5.69
N ASP A 179 10.83 -4.43 -5.60
CA ASP A 179 11.83 -3.85 -4.71
C ASP A 179 11.24 -3.54 -3.33
N ALA A 180 9.96 -3.14 -3.25
CA ALA A 180 9.26 -2.85 -1.99
C ALA A 180 9.06 -4.08 -1.08
N ILE A 181 9.15 -5.31 -1.60
CA ILE A 181 9.12 -6.52 -0.77
C ILE A 181 10.43 -6.73 0.03
N LYS A 182 11.49 -6.01 -0.30
CA LYS A 182 12.78 -6.14 0.39
C LYS A 182 12.75 -5.28 1.66
N PRO A 183 13.08 -5.84 2.85
CA PRO A 183 13.14 -5.05 4.07
C PRO A 183 14.18 -3.93 4.01
N ASN A 184 13.87 -2.80 4.62
CA ASN A 184 14.75 -1.64 4.65
C ASN A 184 15.63 -1.67 5.90
N LEU A 185 16.95 -1.62 5.74
CA LEU A 185 17.87 -1.60 6.87
C LEU A 185 18.25 -0.16 7.23
N VAL A 186 17.96 0.21 8.47
CA VAL A 186 18.35 1.48 9.10
C VAL A 186 18.94 1.21 10.48
N GLN A 187 19.18 2.26 11.27
CA GLN A 187 19.80 2.12 12.59
C GLN A 187 19.14 3.02 13.63
N THR A 188 19.25 2.59 14.89
CA THR A 188 18.87 3.42 16.03
C THR A 188 19.93 4.48 16.33
N THR A 189 19.63 5.42 17.22
CA THR A 189 20.59 6.41 17.77
C THR A 189 21.83 5.82 18.44
N GLU A 190 21.81 4.52 18.80
CA GLU A 190 22.95 3.79 19.36
C GLU A 190 23.48 2.72 18.40
N ASN A 191 23.26 2.89 17.09
CA ASN A 191 23.73 2.01 16.01
C ASN A 191 23.24 0.55 16.11
N THR A 192 22.21 0.27 16.92
CA THR A 192 21.51 -1.02 16.87
C THR A 192 20.75 -1.11 15.54
N PRO A 193 20.86 -2.22 14.78
CA PRO A 193 20.13 -2.40 13.53
C PRO A 193 18.61 -2.33 13.69
N ALA A 194 17.93 -1.75 12.71
CA ALA A 194 16.48 -1.62 12.66
C ALA A 194 15.94 -1.93 11.24
N LEU A 195 14.81 -2.63 11.18
CA LEU A 195 14.00 -2.89 9.99
C LEU A 195 12.68 -2.10 10.05
#